data_AF-D3GMZ3-F1
#
_entry.id   AF-D3GMZ3-F1
#
_cell.length_a   1.000
_cell.length_b   1.000
_cell.length_c   1.000
_cell.angle_alpha   90.00
_cell.angle_beta   90.00
_cell.angle_gamma   90.00
#
_symmetry.space_group_name_H-M   'P 1'
#
loop_
_entity.id
_entity.type
_entity.pdbx_description
1 polymer ?
#
loop_
_entity_poly.entity_id
_entity_poly.type
_entity_poly.pdbx_seq_one_letter_code
_entity_poly.pdbx_strand_id
1 'polypeptide(L)'
;MDKKQPCKLIYGVIMKDGFKGFYTPNEVDLKSTWASDKTIFVFDTNVFLNIYSYVEGTKEDLFSVFEKIKNRLWMPNHVALEYQKRRLDIIDRERENLSKITNVFNKFNNQINFDIIQSLGIEKKLPELFTSLNLFLNKFNELTYDFTSGVLEEQKKA
;
A
#
# COMPACT_ATOMS: atom_id res chain seq x y z
N MET A 1 16.73 -35.86 37.69
CA MET A 1 16.77 -34.79 38.71
C MET A 1 17.69 -33.71 38.17
N ASP A 2 17.13 -32.65 37.60
CA ASP A 2 17.87 -31.39 37.43
C ASP A 2 16.87 -30.25 37.25
N LYS A 3 16.35 -29.77 38.38
CA LYS A 3 15.44 -28.62 38.41
C LYS A 3 16.31 -27.36 38.32
N LYS A 4 16.62 -26.91 37.10
CA LYS A 4 17.17 -25.56 36.88
C LYS A 4 16.18 -24.54 37.45
N GLN A 5 16.52 -23.98 38.61
CA GLN A 5 15.77 -22.91 39.24
C GLN A 5 15.79 -21.68 38.32
N PRO A 6 14.64 -21.09 37.96
CA PRO A 6 14.64 -19.86 37.19
C PRO A 6 15.23 -18.73 38.04
N CYS A 7 16.10 -17.91 37.46
CA CYS A 7 16.62 -16.69 38.09
C CYS A 7 15.44 -15.82 38.52
N LYS A 8 15.22 -15.71 39.84
CA LYS A 8 14.26 -14.76 40.43
C LYS A 8 14.95 -13.41 40.52
N LEU A 9 14.43 -12.40 39.81
CA LEU A 9 14.72 -11.02 40.14
C LEU A 9 13.90 -10.60 41.36
N ILE A 10 14.40 -9.58 42.05
CA ILE A 10 13.81 -8.98 43.24
C ILE A 10 12.33 -8.66 42.93
N TYR A 11 11.40 -9.06 43.81
CA TYR A 11 9.93 -9.05 43.66
C TYR A 11 9.26 -10.20 42.89
N GLY A 12 9.92 -11.32 42.63
CA GLY A 12 9.23 -12.57 42.26
C GLY A 12 8.62 -12.59 40.84
N VAL A 13 8.89 -11.57 40.03
CA VAL A 13 8.54 -11.55 38.61
C VAL A 13 9.62 -12.27 37.81
N ILE A 14 9.24 -13.32 37.08
CA ILE A 14 10.14 -14.02 36.17
C ILE A 14 10.36 -13.09 34.96
N MET A 15 11.59 -12.92 34.45
CA MET A 15 11.90 -12.04 33.31
C MET A 15 10.94 -12.20 32.12
N LYS A 16 10.51 -13.44 31.87
CA LYS A 16 9.55 -13.76 30.82
C LYS A 16 8.21 -13.05 31.00
N ASP A 17 7.74 -12.84 32.23
CA ASP A 17 6.43 -12.24 32.50
C ASP A 17 6.40 -10.74 32.24
N GLY A 18 7.52 -10.04 32.48
CA GLY A 18 7.65 -8.62 32.18
C GLY A 18 7.98 -8.30 30.72
N PHE A 19 8.53 -9.27 29.98
CA PHE A 19 9.05 -9.07 28.62
C PHE A 19 8.51 -10.12 27.63
N LYS A 20 7.23 -10.50 27.75
CA LYS A 20 6.60 -11.54 26.91
C LYS A 20 6.77 -11.31 25.41
N GLY A 21 6.81 -10.05 24.97
CA GLY A 21 7.01 -9.68 23.55
C GLY A 21 8.35 -10.09 22.94
N PHE A 22 9.37 -10.42 23.75
CA PHE A 22 10.67 -10.91 23.27
C PHE A 22 10.73 -12.43 23.09
N TYR A 23 9.66 -13.14 23.47
CA TYR A 23 9.62 -14.61 23.40
C TYR A 23 8.48 -15.04 22.47
N THR A 24 8.78 -15.93 21.53
CA THR A 24 7.77 -16.49 20.64
C THR A 24 6.79 -17.37 21.44
N PRO A 25 5.49 -17.05 21.49
CA PRO A 25 4.50 -17.91 22.12
C PRO A 25 4.36 -19.22 21.34
N ASN A 26 4.07 -20.32 22.03
CA ASN A 26 3.71 -21.57 21.34
C ASN A 26 2.30 -21.42 20.71
N GLU A 27 1.94 -22.34 19.81
CA GLU A 27 0.67 -22.25 19.08
C GLU A 27 -0.57 -22.25 19.99
N VAL A 28 -0.52 -22.98 21.11
CA VAL A 28 -1.62 -23.09 22.07
C VAL A 28 -1.84 -21.76 22.79
N ASP A 29 -0.76 -21.16 23.28
CA ASP A 29 -0.75 -19.86 23.94
C ASP A 29 -1.18 -18.75 22.97
N LEU A 30 -0.73 -18.83 21.72
CA LEU A 30 -1.12 -17.87 20.69
C LEU A 30 -2.62 -17.97 20.39
N LYS A 31 -3.15 -19.17 20.11
CA LYS A 31 -4.59 -19.37 19.83
C LYS A 31 -5.46 -18.93 21.00
N SER A 32 -5.08 -19.29 22.23
CA SER A 32 -5.82 -18.90 23.43
C SER A 32 -5.78 -17.38 23.66
N THR A 33 -4.65 -16.72 23.41
CA THR A 33 -4.55 -15.26 23.45
C THR A 33 -5.46 -14.62 22.41
N TRP A 34 -5.41 -15.06 21.15
CA TRP A 34 -6.24 -14.50 20.08
C TRP A 34 -7.75 -14.66 20.33
N ALA A 35 -8.16 -15.79 20.91
CA ALA A 35 -9.55 -16.08 21.25
C ALA A 35 -10.04 -15.39 22.54
N SER A 36 -9.13 -14.85 23.37
CA SER A 36 -9.51 -14.22 24.63
C SER A 36 -10.21 -12.88 24.42
N ASP A 37 -11.32 -12.67 25.14
CA ASP A 37 -12.03 -11.38 25.19
C ASP A 37 -11.19 -10.26 25.84
N LYS A 38 -10.17 -10.61 26.62
CA LYS A 38 -9.26 -9.66 27.28
C LYS A 38 -8.15 -9.17 26.37
N THR A 39 -7.98 -9.78 25.20
CA THR A 39 -6.93 -9.40 24.25
C THR A 39 -7.30 -8.10 23.58
N ILE A 40 -6.34 -7.18 23.55
CA ILE A 40 -6.44 -5.90 22.86
C ILE A 40 -5.52 -5.96 21.65
N PHE A 41 -6.06 -5.66 20.47
CA PHE A 41 -5.29 -5.55 19.24
C PHE A 41 -4.84 -4.10 19.06
N VAL A 42 -3.53 -3.95 18.87
CA VAL A 42 -2.90 -2.67 18.59
C VAL A 42 -2.11 -2.84 17.31
N PHE A 43 -2.46 -2.04 16.30
CA PHE A 43 -1.73 -2.01 15.04
C PHE A 43 -0.72 -0.87 15.05
N ASP A 44 0.39 -1.10 14.35
CA ASP A 44 1.37 -0.05 14.07
C ASP A 44 0.79 1.01 13.11
N THR A 45 1.34 2.22 13.14
CA THR A 45 0.93 3.34 12.28
C THR A 45 0.95 2.96 10.80
N ASN A 46 1.95 2.18 10.38
CA ASN A 46 2.12 1.80 8.98
C ASN A 46 0.94 0.98 8.44
N VAL A 47 0.24 0.23 9.29
CA VAL A 47 -0.96 -0.52 8.88
C VAL A 47 -2.04 0.43 8.39
N PHE A 48 -2.23 1.56 9.07
CA PHE A 48 -3.21 2.58 8.69
C PHE A 48 -2.75 3.43 7.51
N LEU A 49 -1.45 3.75 7.43
CA LEU A 49 -0.90 4.53 6.31
C LEU A 49 -0.94 3.75 4.99
N ASN A 50 -0.68 2.45 5.03
CA ASN A 50 -0.64 1.63 3.82
C ASN A 50 -2.02 1.44 3.17
N ILE A 51 -3.13 1.76 3.86
CA ILE A 51 -4.49 1.72 3.29
C ILE A 51 -4.56 2.57 2.01
N TYR A 52 -3.82 3.68 1.95
CA TYR A 52 -3.80 4.56 0.78
C TYR A 52 -3.07 3.98 -0.44
N SER A 53 -2.21 2.99 -0.24
CA SER A 53 -1.42 2.35 -1.31
C SER A 53 -2.00 0.99 -1.75
N TYR A 54 -2.99 0.45 -1.03
CA TYR A 54 -3.58 -0.85 -1.33
C TYR A 54 -4.63 -0.77 -2.45
N VAL A 55 -4.75 -1.88 -3.19
CA VAL A 55 -5.88 -2.10 -4.11
C VAL A 55 -7.15 -2.36 -3.31
N GLU A 56 -8.31 -2.10 -3.92
CA GLU A 56 -9.60 -2.12 -3.22
C GLU A 56 -9.88 -3.43 -2.49
N GLY A 57 -9.66 -4.58 -3.13
CA GLY A 57 -9.89 -5.88 -2.50
C GLY A 57 -9.04 -6.11 -1.24
N THR A 58 -7.79 -5.64 -1.22
CA THR A 58 -6.92 -5.75 -0.04
C THR A 58 -7.38 -4.81 1.09
N LYS A 59 -7.93 -3.63 0.76
CA LYS A 59 -8.54 -2.75 1.75
C LYS A 59 -9.77 -3.42 2.36
N GLU A 60 -10.66 -3.96 1.53
CA GLU A 60 -11.87 -4.66 1.97
C GLU A 60 -11.53 -5.82 2.91
N ASP A 61 -10.52 -6.63 2.56
CA ASP A 61 -10.03 -7.71 3.40
C ASP A 61 -9.54 -7.19 4.77
N LEU A 62 -8.75 -6.11 4.79
CA LEU A 62 -8.25 -5.50 6.02
C LEU A 62 -9.39 -4.95 6.89
N PHE A 63 -10.34 -4.23 6.29
CA PHE A 63 -11.52 -3.73 7.00
C PHE A 63 -12.37 -4.87 7.53
N SER A 64 -12.48 -5.99 6.81
CA SER A 64 -13.19 -7.18 7.29
C SER A 64 -12.55 -7.76 8.57
N VAL A 65 -11.22 -7.70 8.67
CA VAL A 65 -10.49 -8.10 9.87
C VAL A 65 -10.77 -7.13 11.01
N PHE A 66 -10.68 -5.82 10.75
CA PHE A 66 -10.99 -4.80 11.75
C PHE A 66 -12.41 -4.93 12.29
N GLU A 67 -13.40 -5.18 11.44
CA GLU A 67 -14.78 -5.41 11.86
C GLU A 67 -14.94 -6.62 12.79
N LYS A 68 -14.24 -7.73 12.51
CA LYS A 68 -14.27 -8.93 13.36
C LYS A 68 -13.69 -8.69 14.75
N ILE A 69 -12.76 -7.74 14.90
CA ILE A 69 -12.05 -7.48 16.15
C ILE A 69 -12.37 -6.11 16.77
N LYS A 70 -13.31 -5.34 16.21
CA LYS A 70 -13.54 -3.92 16.57
C LYS A 70 -13.73 -3.65 18.06
N ASN A 71 -14.41 -4.55 18.77
CA ASN A 71 -14.65 -4.42 20.21
C ASN A 71 -13.37 -4.55 21.06
N ARG A 72 -12.30 -5.06 20.45
CA ARG A 72 -10.99 -5.33 21.04
C ARG A 72 -9.88 -4.53 20.35
N LEU A 73 -10.23 -3.64 19.43
CA LEU A 73 -9.28 -2.81 18.70
C LEU A 73 -8.98 -1.55 19.51
N TRP A 74 -7.70 -1.27 19.76
CA TRP A 74 -7.27 -0.06 20.43
C TRP A 74 -6.19 0.65 19.62
N MET A 75 -6.33 1.96 19.47
CA MET A 75 -5.37 2.82 18.81
C MET A 75 -4.71 3.73 19.86
N PRO A 76 -3.42 3.52 20.17
CA PRO A 76 -2.68 4.42 21.04
C PRO A 76 -2.63 5.85 20.46
N ASN A 77 -2.67 6.86 21.34
CA ASN A 77 -2.59 8.27 20.93
C ASN A 77 -1.37 8.57 20.04
N HIS A 78 -0.23 7.90 20.28
CA HIS A 78 0.98 8.11 19.47
C HIS A 78 0.81 7.60 18.04
N VAL A 79 0.16 6.45 17.85
CA VAL A 79 -0.17 5.89 16.53
C VAL A 79 -1.12 6.82 15.80
N ALA A 80 -2.16 7.32 16.48
CA ALA A 80 -3.09 8.27 15.91
C ALA A 80 -2.40 9.58 15.48
N LEU A 81 -1.52 10.13 16.34
CA LEU A 81 -0.75 11.34 16.06
C LEU A 81 0.15 11.16 14.83
N GLU A 82 0.88 10.06 14.76
CA GLU A 82 1.78 9.77 13.66
C GLU A 82 1.01 9.58 12.34
N TYR A 83 -0.09 8.83 12.36
CA TYR A 83 -1.00 8.68 11.23
C TYR A 83 -1.50 10.04 10.74
N GLN A 84 -2.00 10.90 11.66
CA GLN A 84 -2.50 12.22 11.32
C GLN A 84 -1.42 13.10 10.65
N LYS A 85 -0.18 13.04 11.12
CA LYS A 85 0.94 13.79 10.54
C LYS A 85 1.34 13.30 9.15
N ARG A 86 1.35 11.98 8.94
CA ARG A 86 1.97 11.37 7.74
C ARG A 86 0.99 11.06 6.61
N ARG A 87 -0.32 11.00 6.87
CA ARG A 87 -1.30 10.52 5.86
C ARG A 87 -1.28 11.32 4.55
N LEU A 88 -1.14 12.65 4.61
CA LEU A 88 -1.14 13.50 3.42
C LEU A 88 0.12 13.28 2.58
N ASP A 89 1.28 13.15 3.22
CA ASP A 89 2.54 12.87 2.52
C ASP A 89 2.48 11.54 1.75
N ILE A 90 1.82 10.52 2.33
CA ILE A 90 1.62 9.22 1.66
C ILE A 90 0.68 9.37 0.46
N ILE A 91 -0.46 10.05 0.64
CA ILE A 91 -1.42 10.31 -0.45
C ILE A 91 -0.75 11.07 -1.59
N ASP A 92 0.05 12.09 -1.29
CA ASP A 92 0.72 12.89 -2.30
C ASP A 92 1.83 12.10 -3.01
N ARG A 93 2.53 11.21 -2.30
CA ARG A 93 3.49 10.27 -2.91
C ARG A 93 2.81 9.33 -3.91
N GLU A 94 1.65 8.78 -3.59
CA GLU A 94 0.92 7.90 -4.51
C GLU A 94 0.45 8.65 -5.76
N ARG A 95 0.01 9.90 -5.59
CA ARG A 95 -0.29 10.80 -6.73
C ARG A 95 0.94 11.09 -7.59
N GLU A 96 2.09 11.32 -6.96
CA GLU A 96 3.35 11.54 -7.68
C GLU A 96 3.76 10.30 -8.48
N ASN A 97 3.57 9.09 -7.92
CA ASN A 97 3.82 7.84 -8.64
C ASN A 97 2.96 7.74 -9.91
N LEU A 98 1.67 8.05 -9.81
CA LEU A 98 0.79 8.09 -10.99
C LEU A 98 1.25 9.16 -12.00
N SER A 99 1.61 10.34 -11.53
CA SER A 99 2.15 11.41 -12.39
C SER A 99 3.40 10.97 -13.15
N LYS A 100 4.32 10.23 -12.50
CA LYS A 100 5.50 9.65 -13.15
C LYS A 100 5.12 8.71 -14.29
N ILE A 101 4.11 7.86 -14.11
CA ILE A 101 3.62 6.96 -15.15
C ILE A 101 3.06 7.77 -16.33
N THR A 102 2.17 8.73 -16.07
CA THR A 102 1.60 9.60 -17.11
C THR A 102 2.69 10.38 -17.86
N ASN A 103 3.72 10.84 -17.16
CA ASN A 103 4.86 11.51 -17.79
C ASN A 103 5.65 10.58 -18.74
N VAL A 104 5.75 9.28 -18.44
CA VAL A 104 6.37 8.30 -19.35
C VAL A 104 5.52 8.14 -20.62
N PHE A 105 4.20 8.03 -20.50
CA PHE A 105 3.30 7.97 -21.66
C PHE A 105 3.41 9.23 -22.54
N ASN A 106 3.44 10.40 -21.92
CA ASN A 106 3.60 11.67 -22.63
C ASN A 106 4.96 11.76 -23.35
N LYS A 107 6.04 11.29 -22.71
CA LYS A 107 7.37 11.23 -23.33
C LYS A 107 7.38 10.32 -24.55
N PHE A 108 6.78 9.13 -24.45
CA PHE A 108 6.65 8.21 -25.57
C PHE A 108 5.94 8.86 -26.76
N ASN A 109 4.77 9.48 -26.52
CA ASN A 109 4.04 10.20 -27.57
C ASN A 109 4.87 11.31 -28.22
N ASN A 110 5.56 12.10 -27.41
CA ASN A 110 6.39 13.18 -27.91
C ASN A 110 7.56 12.65 -28.76
N GLN A 111 8.20 11.55 -28.35
CA GLN A 111 9.27 10.94 -29.15
C GLN A 111 8.76 10.45 -30.51
N ILE A 112 7.60 9.79 -30.57
CA ILE A 112 7.04 9.37 -31.86
C ILE A 112 6.71 10.60 -32.73
N ASN A 113 6.07 11.64 -32.16
CA ASN A 113 5.69 12.82 -32.91
C ASN A 113 6.90 13.62 -33.43
N PHE A 114 7.90 13.86 -32.59
CA PHE A 114 9.07 14.67 -32.96
C PHE A 114 10.13 13.85 -33.71
N ASP A 115 10.56 12.72 -33.14
CA ASP A 115 11.71 11.98 -33.66
C ASP A 115 11.35 11.12 -34.87
N ILE A 116 10.10 10.66 -34.98
CA ILE A 116 9.68 9.80 -36.10
C ILE A 116 8.91 10.60 -37.14
N ILE A 117 7.79 11.23 -36.75
CA ILE A 117 6.89 11.88 -37.72
C ILE A 117 7.54 13.13 -38.32
N GLN A 118 7.96 14.08 -37.48
CA GLN A 118 8.50 15.36 -37.92
C GLN A 118 9.91 15.22 -38.51
N SER A 119 10.83 14.56 -37.80
CA SER A 119 12.24 14.50 -38.22
C SER A 119 12.43 13.76 -39.55
N LEU A 120 11.70 12.67 -39.77
CA LEU A 120 11.82 11.87 -41.00
C LEU A 120 10.93 12.42 -42.12
N GLY A 121 9.99 13.33 -41.80
CA GLY A 121 9.02 13.89 -42.74
C GLY A 121 8.09 12.83 -43.32
N ILE A 122 7.70 11.84 -42.50
CA ILE A 122 6.89 10.68 -42.92
C ILE A 122 5.54 11.14 -43.48
N GLU A 123 4.98 12.24 -42.96
CA GLU A 123 3.75 12.86 -43.47
C GLU A 123 3.74 13.07 -44.98
N LYS A 124 4.88 13.50 -45.54
CA LYS A 124 5.01 13.81 -46.97
C LYS A 124 5.58 12.64 -47.76
N LYS A 125 6.48 11.86 -47.16
CA LYS A 125 7.22 10.79 -47.84
C LYS A 125 6.48 9.45 -47.88
N LEU A 126 5.72 9.13 -46.82
CA LEU A 126 5.11 7.82 -46.59
C LEU A 126 3.72 7.98 -45.92
N PRO A 127 2.70 8.43 -46.68
CA PRO A 127 1.39 8.80 -46.14
C PRO A 127 0.60 7.62 -45.53
N GLU A 128 0.72 6.41 -46.08
CA GLU A 128 0.07 5.22 -45.48
C GLU A 128 0.69 4.87 -44.12
N LEU A 129 2.02 4.96 -44.01
CA LEU A 129 2.73 4.72 -42.75
C LEU A 129 2.34 5.77 -41.71
N PHE A 130 2.26 7.04 -42.10
CA PHE A 130 1.78 8.12 -41.22
C PHE A 130 0.37 7.83 -40.68
N THR A 131 -0.54 7.43 -41.57
CA THR A 131 -1.92 7.10 -41.20
C THR A 131 -1.98 5.95 -40.20
N SER A 132 -1.23 4.88 -40.44
CA SER A 132 -1.16 3.72 -39.55
C SER A 132 -0.56 4.09 -38.18
N LEU A 133 0.50 4.91 -38.16
CA LEU A 133 1.12 5.39 -36.92
C LEU A 133 0.18 6.27 -36.10
N ASN A 134 -0.57 7.17 -36.73
CA ASN A 134 -1.56 7.98 -36.01
C ASN A 134 -2.69 7.13 -35.43
N LEU A 135 -3.16 6.11 -36.17
CA LEU A 135 -4.14 5.16 -35.64
C LEU A 135 -3.60 4.41 -34.42
N PHE A 136 -2.33 4.00 -34.46
CA PHE A 136 -1.67 3.39 -33.30
C PHE A 136 -1.59 4.37 -32.11
N LEU A 137 -1.15 5.61 -32.34
CA LEU A 137 -1.04 6.62 -31.28
C LEU A 137 -2.40 6.96 -30.66
N ASN A 138 -3.45 7.04 -31.47
CA ASN A 138 -4.80 7.27 -30.96
C ASN A 138 -5.26 6.13 -30.04
N LYS A 139 -5.10 4.87 -30.48
CA LYS A 139 -5.41 3.71 -29.64
C LYS A 139 -4.57 3.65 -28.38
N PHE A 140 -3.28 3.98 -28.48
CA PHE A 140 -2.39 4.08 -27.32
C PHE A 140 -2.90 5.12 -26.33
N ASN A 141 -3.28 6.32 -26.81
CA ASN A 141 -3.82 7.39 -25.98
C ASN A 141 -5.12 6.98 -25.28
N GLU A 142 -6.05 6.34 -25.99
CA GLU A 142 -7.27 5.78 -25.40
C GLU A 142 -6.94 4.80 -24.28
N LEU A 143 -6.05 3.82 -24.53
CA LEU A 143 -5.63 2.85 -23.51
C LEU A 143 -4.98 3.52 -22.29
N THR A 144 -4.15 4.54 -22.50
CA THR A 144 -3.50 5.26 -21.40
C THR A 144 -4.49 6.11 -20.60
N TYR A 145 -5.51 6.66 -21.26
CA TYR A 145 -6.58 7.39 -20.60
C TYR A 145 -7.44 6.46 -19.76
N ASP A 146 -7.82 5.30 -20.30
CA ASP A 146 -8.60 4.29 -19.58
C ASP A 146 -7.82 3.76 -18.37
N PHE A 147 -6.52 3.52 -18.52
CA PHE A 147 -5.65 3.14 -17.40
C PHE A 147 -5.59 4.22 -16.32
N THR A 148 -5.31 5.46 -16.69
CA THR A 148 -5.15 6.56 -15.71
C THR A 148 -6.47 6.88 -15.01
N SER A 149 -7.59 6.90 -15.74
CA SER A 149 -8.92 7.15 -15.18
C SER A 149 -9.39 5.99 -14.28
N GLY A 150 -9.18 4.74 -14.68
CA GLY A 150 -9.48 3.57 -13.85
C GLY A 150 -8.72 3.59 -12.52
N VAL A 151 -7.42 3.86 -12.55
CA VAL A 151 -6.58 3.94 -11.33
C VAL A 151 -6.99 5.14 -10.45
N LEU A 152 -7.34 6.29 -11.05
CA LEU A 152 -7.82 7.46 -10.31
C LEU A 152 -9.15 7.21 -9.59
N GLU A 153 -10.08 6.50 -10.23
CA GLU A 153 -11.36 6.17 -9.60
C GLU A 153 -11.21 5.15 -8.46
N GLU A 154 -10.26 4.21 -8.58
CA GLU A 154 -9.90 3.30 -7.47
C GLU A 154 -9.20 4.04 -6.31
N GLN A 155 -8.39 5.06 -6.60
CA GLN A 155 -7.72 5.85 -5.57
C GLN A 155 -8.60 6.94 -4.92
N LYS A 156 -9.60 7.49 -5.63
CA LYS A 156 -10.54 8.49 -5.08
C LYS A 156 -11.55 7.94 -4.09
N LYS A 157 -11.80 6.62 -4.08
CA LYS A 157 -12.65 5.97 -3.08
C LYS A 157 -11.98 5.87 -1.70
N ALA A 158 -10.70 6.26 -1.58
CA ALA A 158 -9.91 6.28 -0.36
C ALA A 158 -10.22 7.46 0.58
#